data_AF-A0A096BIH7-F1
#
_entry.id   AF-A0A096BIH7-F1
#
_cell.length_a   1.000
_cell.length_b   1.000
_cell.length_c   1.000
_cell.angle_alpha   90.00
_cell.angle_beta   90.00
_cell.angle_gamma   90.00
#
_symmetry.space_group_name_H-M   'P 1'
#
loop_
_entity.id
_entity.type
_entity.pdbx_description
1 polymer ?
#
loop_
_entity_poly.entity_id
_entity_poly.type
_entity_poly.pdbx_seq_one_letter_code
_entity_poly.pdbx_strand_id
1 'polypeptide(L)'
;MKVLNLIIKQKYFDAILAGRKVQEFREVRPTTIKKLLQLDADGFEVEDEHGNAQPIKYDAIQFYVGYNKDRDSALVEVLGAHCEVFVDADGNPITYEYGKDKGGNPLEWWAEQVVYDLGKVLSHNIRDKSKTI
;
A
#
# COMPACT_ATOMS: atom_id res chain seq x y z
N MET A 1 -6.82 8.28 -14.84
CA MET A 1 -5.70 7.72 -14.08
C MET A 1 -5.96 7.94 -12.60
N LYS A 2 -6.24 6.87 -11.85
CA LYS A 2 -6.37 6.88 -10.39
C LYS A 2 -4.99 6.61 -9.78
N VAL A 3 -4.50 7.52 -8.96
CA VAL A 3 -3.13 7.49 -8.42
C VAL A 3 -3.12 7.38 -6.90
N LEU A 4 -2.33 6.44 -6.38
CA LEU A 4 -2.06 6.32 -4.95
C LEU A 4 -0.76 7.07 -4.61
N ASN A 5 -0.78 7.91 -3.57
CA ASN A 5 0.39 8.67 -3.15
C ASN A 5 1.05 8.00 -1.94
N LEU A 6 2.32 7.60 -2.06
CA LEU A 6 3.04 6.89 -1.00
C LEU A 6 4.38 7.56 -0.69
N ILE A 7 4.72 7.59 0.60
CA ILE A 7 6.08 7.91 1.05
C ILE A 7 6.90 6.63 1.06
N ILE A 8 8.15 6.73 0.60
CA ILE A 8 9.08 5.60 0.52
C ILE A 8 10.49 6.01 0.96
N LYS A 9 11.26 5.05 1.46
CA LYS A 9 12.69 5.24 1.80
C LYS A 9 13.53 5.30 0.50
N GLN A 10 14.57 6.13 0.49
CA GLN A 10 15.46 6.31 -0.67
C GLN A 10 15.96 4.97 -1.25
N LYS A 11 16.42 4.04 -0.42
CA LYS A 11 16.95 2.73 -0.90
C LYS A 11 15.97 1.95 -1.78
N TYR A 12 14.66 2.05 -1.51
CA TYR A 12 13.63 1.35 -2.29
C TYR A 12 13.25 2.15 -3.52
N PHE A 13 13.23 3.48 -3.41
CA PHE A 13 13.06 4.36 -4.55
C PHE A 13 14.14 4.13 -5.62
N ASP A 14 15.41 4.09 -5.21
CA ASP A 14 16.53 3.80 -6.11
C ASP A 14 16.43 2.39 -6.71
N ALA A 15 15.89 1.42 -5.96
CA ALA A 15 15.65 0.06 -6.46
C ALA A 15 14.51 0.01 -7.49
N ILE A 16 13.46 0.82 -7.34
CA ILE A 16 12.37 0.95 -8.31
C ILE A 16 12.89 1.58 -9.61
N LEU A 17 13.64 2.68 -9.52
CA LEU A 17 14.23 3.33 -10.70
C LEU A 17 15.20 2.42 -11.45
N ALA A 18 15.92 1.55 -10.72
CA ALA A 18 16.80 0.55 -11.30
C ALA A 18 16.06 -0.72 -11.81
N GLY A 19 14.73 -0.80 -11.69
CA GLY A 19 13.94 -1.96 -12.09
C GLY A 19 14.14 -3.22 -11.23
N ARG A 20 14.81 -3.10 -10.06
CA ARG A 20 15.09 -4.21 -9.15
C ARG A 20 13.97 -4.48 -8.16
N LYS A 21 13.15 -3.47 -7.87
CA LYS A 21 11.97 -3.61 -7.01
C LYS A 21 10.72 -3.54 -7.88
N VAL A 22 10.08 -4.70 -8.05
CA VAL A 22 8.91 -4.92 -8.91
C VAL A 22 7.59 -4.99 -8.17
N GLN A 23 7.62 -4.98 -6.83
CA GLN A 23 6.43 -5.00 -5.99
C GLN A 23 6.53 -3.97 -4.87
N GLU A 24 5.39 -3.42 -4.47
CA GLU A 24 5.24 -2.58 -3.28
C GLU A 24 4.21 -3.14 -2.31
N PHE A 25 4.60 -3.23 -1.04
CA PHE A 25 3.79 -3.81 0.02
C PHE A 25 3.24 -2.72 0.93
N ARG A 26 1.94 -2.79 1.25
CA ARG A 26 1.29 -1.86 2.18
C ARG A 26 0.40 -2.62 3.14
N GLU A 27 0.82 -2.65 4.39
CA GLU A 27 0.01 -3.18 5.50
C GLU A 27 -1.34 -2.45 5.57
N VAL A 28 -2.41 -3.24 5.66
CA VAL A 28 -3.75 -2.70 5.85
C VAL A 28 -3.93 -2.40 7.32
N ARG A 29 -4.13 -1.11 7.61
CA ARG A 29 -4.47 -0.63 8.94
C ARG A 29 -5.86 0.00 8.92
N PRO A 30 -6.60 0.00 10.02
CA PRO A 30 -7.93 0.61 10.09
C PRO A 30 -7.93 2.11 9.72
N THR A 31 -6.81 2.81 9.88
CA THR A 31 -6.64 4.22 9.50
C THR A 31 -6.34 4.43 8.01
N THR A 32 -5.85 3.41 7.31
CA THR A 32 -5.43 3.48 5.90
C THR A 32 -6.28 2.63 4.96
N ILE A 33 -7.13 1.74 5.49
CA ILE A 33 -7.94 0.78 4.74
C ILE A 33 -8.73 1.42 3.60
N LYS A 34 -9.35 2.58 3.83
CA LYS A 34 -10.13 3.33 2.82
C LYS A 34 -9.33 3.74 1.57
N LYS A 35 -8.00 3.73 1.64
CA LYS A 35 -7.10 4.03 0.53
C LYS A 35 -6.53 2.77 -0.12
N LEU A 36 -6.70 1.61 0.50
CA LEU A 36 -6.08 0.37 0.07
C LEU A 36 -7.12 -0.62 -0.46
N LEU A 37 -8.26 -0.75 0.20
CA LEU A 37 -9.29 -1.76 -0.08
C LEU A 37 -10.62 -1.14 -0.49
N GLN A 38 -11.39 -1.92 -1.25
CA GLN A 38 -12.78 -1.63 -1.56
C GLN A 38 -13.62 -1.94 -0.34
N LEU A 39 -14.47 -0.98 0.04
CA LEU A 39 -15.37 -1.12 1.19
C LEU A 39 -16.81 -0.99 0.75
N ASP A 40 -17.69 -1.71 1.43
CA ASP A 40 -19.14 -1.60 1.26
C ASP A 40 -19.71 -0.32 1.92
N ALA A 41 -21.04 -0.20 1.91
CA ALA A 41 -21.74 0.96 2.47
C ALA A 41 -21.59 1.08 4.00
N ASP A 42 -21.37 -0.04 4.68
CA ASP A 42 -21.21 -0.13 6.13
C ASP A 42 -19.73 0.01 6.56
N GLY A 43 -18.82 0.01 5.59
CA GLY A 43 -17.39 0.21 5.78
C GLY A 43 -16.61 -1.09 6.00
N PHE A 44 -17.20 -2.25 5.69
CA PHE A 44 -16.55 -3.55 5.70
C PHE A 44 -15.87 -3.83 4.36
N GLU A 45 -14.87 -4.71 4.39
CA GLU A 45 -14.12 -5.12 3.21
C GLU A 45 -15.02 -5.84 2.20
N VAL A 46 -14.90 -5.45 0.94
CA VAL A 46 -15.53 -6.21 -0.15
C VAL A 46 -14.62 -7.39 -0.45
N GLU A 47 -15.16 -8.58 -0.25
CA GLU A 47 -14.46 -9.84 -0.51
C GLU A 47 -14.82 -10.42 -1.89
N ASP A 48 -13.91 -11.22 -2.45
CA ASP A 48 -14.18 -12.03 -3.64
C ASP A 48 -14.92 -13.34 -3.30
N GLU A 49 -15.20 -14.17 -4.32
CA GLU A 49 -15.86 -15.47 -4.13
C GLU A 49 -15.05 -16.47 -3.28
N HIS A 50 -13.77 -16.16 -3.01
CA HIS A 50 -12.85 -16.95 -2.20
C HIS A 50 -12.62 -16.34 -0.81
N GLY A 51 -13.29 -15.24 -0.47
CA GLY A 51 -13.14 -14.55 0.81
C GLY A 51 -11.89 -13.66 0.91
N ASN A 52 -11.27 -13.30 -0.21
CA ASN A 52 -10.12 -12.37 -0.20
C ASN A 52 -10.60 -10.93 -0.32
N ALA A 53 -10.08 -10.06 0.54
CA ALA A 53 -10.30 -8.62 0.45
C ALA A 53 -9.83 -8.08 -0.91
N GLN A 54 -10.63 -7.17 -1.48
CA GLN A 54 -10.39 -6.61 -2.81
C GLN A 54 -9.64 -5.27 -2.75
N PRO A 55 -8.41 -5.17 -3.28
CA PRO A 55 -7.71 -3.90 -3.37
C PRO A 55 -8.45 -2.89 -4.24
N ILE A 56 -8.29 -1.61 -3.92
CA ILE A 56 -8.64 -0.53 -4.84
C ILE A 56 -7.72 -0.62 -6.06
N LYS A 57 -8.32 -0.71 -7.25
CA LYS A 57 -7.58 -0.61 -8.51
C LYS A 57 -7.01 0.79 -8.70
N TYR A 58 -5.69 0.89 -8.67
CA TYR A 58 -4.93 2.08 -9.04
C TYR A 58 -4.25 1.87 -10.38
N ASP A 59 -4.14 2.93 -11.17
CA ASP A 59 -3.43 2.90 -12.47
C ASP A 59 -1.92 3.16 -12.27
N ALA A 60 -1.57 3.91 -11.22
CA ALA A 60 -0.20 4.25 -10.90
C ALA A 60 -0.02 4.58 -9.40
N ILE A 61 1.21 4.46 -8.92
CA ILE A 61 1.64 4.94 -7.61
C ILE A 61 2.61 6.10 -7.80
N GLN A 62 2.32 7.21 -7.13
CA GLN A 62 3.23 8.32 -6.98
C GLN A 62 4.04 8.14 -5.69
N PHE A 63 5.30 7.77 -5.86
CA PHE A 63 6.27 7.67 -4.77
C PHE A 63 6.92 9.01 -4.49
N TYR A 64 7.17 9.27 -3.22
CA TYR A 64 7.88 10.43 -2.71
C TYR A 64 8.92 10.03 -1.66
N VAL A 65 10.14 10.53 -1.80
CA VAL A 65 11.20 10.30 -0.80
C VAL A 65 11.17 11.40 0.25
N GLY A 66 10.60 11.09 1.42
CA GLY A 66 10.46 12.02 2.53
C GLY A 66 9.40 13.13 2.29
N TYR A 67 9.48 14.18 3.10
CA TYR A 67 8.43 15.22 3.21
C TYR A 67 8.87 16.62 2.73
N ASN A 68 10.08 16.75 2.18
CA ASN A 68 10.59 18.03 1.68
C ASN A 68 9.81 18.49 0.43
N LYS A 69 9.77 19.81 0.18
CA LYS A 69 9.12 20.36 -1.03
C LYS A 69 9.78 19.86 -2.32
N ASP A 70 11.11 19.95 -2.38
CA ASP A 70 11.93 19.49 -3.51
C ASP A 70 12.44 18.05 -3.27
N ARG A 71 11.48 17.12 -3.18
CA ARG A 71 11.76 15.70 -2.93
C ARG A 71 11.90 14.89 -4.21
N ASP A 72 12.72 13.84 -4.12
CA ASP A 72 12.76 12.81 -5.16
C ASP A 72 11.38 12.16 -5.26
N SER A 73 10.91 11.97 -6.48
CA SER A 73 9.60 11.39 -6.73
C SER A 73 9.58 10.61 -8.03
N ALA A 74 8.69 9.62 -8.11
CA ALA A 74 8.50 8.83 -9.31
C ALA A 74 7.04 8.40 -9.40
N LEU A 75 6.46 8.55 -10.58
CA LEU A 75 5.19 7.98 -10.93
C LEU A 75 5.45 6.63 -11.60
N VAL A 76 4.88 5.57 -11.05
CA VAL A 76 5.14 4.20 -11.47
C VAL A 76 3.82 3.52 -11.79
N GLU A 77 3.76 2.86 -12.94
CA GLU A 77 2.59 2.09 -13.38
C GLU A 77 2.25 0.97 -12.39
N VAL A 78 0.97 0.68 -12.19
CA VAL A 78 0.49 -0.49 -11.45
C VAL A 78 -0.11 -1.48 -12.44
N LEU A 79 0.43 -2.70 -12.45
CA LEU A 79 -0.01 -3.77 -13.34
C LEU A 79 -1.16 -4.58 -12.72
N GLY A 80 -1.14 -4.71 -11.40
CA GLY A 80 -2.09 -5.49 -10.63
C GLY A 80 -1.94 -5.23 -9.13
N ALA A 81 -2.92 -5.71 -8.36
CA ALA A 81 -2.84 -5.71 -6.91
C ALA A 81 -3.63 -6.88 -6.34
N HIS A 82 -3.15 -7.45 -5.24
CA HIS A 82 -3.82 -8.50 -4.48
C HIS A 82 -3.56 -8.33 -2.97
N CYS A 83 -4.40 -8.93 -2.14
CA CYS A 83 -4.20 -9.00 -0.70
C CYS A 83 -3.48 -10.28 -0.29
N GLU A 84 -2.67 -10.19 0.76
CA GLU A 84 -2.01 -11.30 1.41
C GLU A 84 -2.23 -11.22 2.91
N VAL A 85 -2.82 -12.26 3.49
CA VAL A 85 -3.00 -12.40 4.94
C VAL A 85 -1.71 -12.92 5.55
N PHE A 86 -1.26 -12.30 6.64
CA PHE A 86 -0.14 -12.81 7.43
C PHE A 86 -0.62 -14.00 8.25
N VAL A 87 0.13 -15.10 8.15
CA VAL A 87 -0.14 -16.33 8.88
C VAL A 87 0.98 -16.66 9.87
N ASP A 88 0.63 -17.37 10.93
CA ASP A 88 1.59 -17.92 11.88
C ASP A 88 2.33 -19.14 11.30
N ALA A 89 3.17 -19.78 12.13
CA ALA A 89 3.94 -20.95 11.72
C ALA A 89 3.08 -22.18 11.37
N ASP A 90 1.85 -22.23 11.87
CA ASP A 90 0.88 -23.30 11.66
C ASP A 90 -0.08 -22.98 10.49
N GLY A 91 0.06 -21.80 9.87
CA GLY A 91 -0.75 -21.36 8.74
C GLY A 91 -2.07 -20.69 9.15
N ASN A 92 -2.26 -20.35 10.43
CA ASN A 92 -3.46 -19.64 10.88
C ASN A 92 -3.31 -18.12 10.68
N PRO A 93 -4.38 -17.39 10.31
CA PRO A 93 -4.35 -15.94 10.23
C PRO A 93 -3.90 -15.30 11.54
N ILE A 94 -2.95 -14.38 11.46
CA ILE A 94 -2.56 -13.55 12.60
C ILE A 94 -3.65 -12.49 12.80
N THR A 95 -4.19 -12.39 14.00
CA THR A 95 -5.20 -11.39 14.36
C THR A 95 -4.69 -10.38 15.38
N TYR A 96 -5.31 -9.21 15.41
CA TYR A 96 -5.07 -8.18 16.42
C TYR A 96 -6.33 -7.38 16.72
N GLU A 97 -6.44 -6.86 17.94
CA GLU A 97 -7.57 -6.02 18.32
C GLU A 97 -7.32 -4.56 17.96
N TYR A 98 -8.30 -3.91 17.32
CA TYR A 98 -8.28 -2.47 17.09
C TYR A 98 -9.68 -1.87 17.07
N GLY A 99 -9.92 -0.94 18.00
CA GLY A 99 -11.21 -0.26 18.12
C GLY A 99 -12.27 -1.10 18.83
N LYS A 100 -13.50 -0.58 18.84
CA LYS A 100 -14.65 -1.24 19.48
C LYS A 100 -15.89 -1.10 18.61
N ASP A 101 -16.77 -2.09 18.66
CA ASP A 101 -18.08 -2.02 18.03
C ASP A 101 -19.02 -1.05 18.79
N LYS A 102 -20.27 -0.91 18.29
CA LYS A 102 -21.30 -0.08 18.94
C LYS A 102 -21.69 -0.57 20.34
N GLY A 103 -21.46 -1.85 20.65
CA GLY A 103 -21.70 -2.47 21.95
C GLY A 103 -20.52 -2.36 22.93
N GLY A 104 -19.37 -1.85 22.48
CA GLY A 104 -18.15 -1.73 23.27
C GLY A 104 -17.26 -2.98 23.27
N ASN A 105 -17.56 -3.99 22.45
CA ASN A 105 -16.73 -5.17 22.29
C ASN A 105 -15.53 -4.83 21.40
N PRO A 106 -14.33 -5.39 21.66
CA PRO A 106 -13.18 -5.20 20.79
C PRO A 106 -13.45 -5.75 19.39
N LEU A 107 -13.00 -5.02 18.37
CA LEU A 107 -13.01 -5.51 16.99
C LEU A 107 -11.69 -6.24 16.73
N GLU A 108 -11.80 -7.48 16.25
CA GLU A 108 -10.67 -8.28 15.79
C GLU A 108 -10.44 -8.02 14.30
N TRP A 109 -9.17 -7.85 13.92
CA TRP A 109 -8.72 -7.60 12.57
C TRP A 109 -7.71 -8.66 12.17
N TRP A 110 -7.77 -9.12 10.93
CA TRP A 110 -6.71 -9.92 10.35
C TRP A 110 -5.54 -9.01 9.96
N ALA A 111 -4.33 -9.46 10.28
CA ALA A 111 -3.13 -8.79 9.82
C ALA A 111 -2.92 -9.16 8.35
N GLU A 112 -2.98 -8.17 7.47
CA GLU A 112 -2.81 -8.37 6.03
C GLU A 112 -2.09 -7.19 5.36
N GLN A 113 -1.70 -7.40 4.11
CA GLN A 113 -1.08 -6.38 3.27
C GLN A 113 -1.66 -6.40 1.86
N VAL A 114 -1.71 -5.23 1.22
CA VAL A 114 -1.87 -5.13 -0.22
C VAL A 114 -0.50 -5.19 -0.88
N VAL A 115 -0.39 -6.04 -1.90
CA VAL A 115 0.75 -6.11 -2.81
C VAL A 115 0.37 -5.42 -4.10
N TYR A 116 1.18 -4.44 -4.52
CA TYR A 116 1.05 -3.78 -5.81
C TYR A 116 2.17 -4.26 -6.74
N ASP A 117 1.82 -4.83 -7.88
CA ASP A 117 2.77 -5.17 -8.93
C ASP A 117 3.13 -3.91 -9.73
N LEU A 118 4.40 -3.53 -9.67
CA LEU A 118 4.92 -2.32 -10.27
C LEU A 118 5.35 -2.57 -11.72
N GLY A 119 4.87 -1.72 -12.62
CA GLY A 119 5.28 -1.65 -14.01
C GLY A 119 6.41 -0.66 -14.25
N LYS A 120 6.37 -0.01 -15.41
CA LYS A 120 7.42 0.96 -15.78
C LYS A 120 7.32 2.26 -15.00
N VAL A 121 8.45 2.95 -14.88
CA VAL A 121 8.48 4.33 -14.39
C VAL A 121 7.94 5.24 -15.50
N LEU A 122 6.84 5.93 -15.22
CA LEU A 122 6.15 6.84 -16.15
C LEU A 122 6.80 8.23 -16.16
N SER A 123 7.24 8.69 -14.99
CA SER A 123 8.00 9.93 -14.83
C SER A 123 8.75 9.92 -13.50
N HIS A 124 9.83 10.70 -13.39
CA HIS A 124 10.53 10.89 -12.13
C HIS A 124 11.15 12.27 -12.03
N ASN A 125 11.33 12.73 -10.79
CA ASN A 125 12.06 13.93 -10.44
C ASN A 125 13.16 13.53 -9.45
N ILE A 126 14.42 13.84 -9.78
CA ILE A 126 15.56 13.62 -8.89
C ILE A 126 16.10 14.98 -8.53
N ARG A 127 16.10 15.30 -7.24
CA ARG A 127 16.64 16.55 -6.75
C ARG A 127 18.16 16.57 -6.95
N ASP A 128 18.67 17.74 -7.28
CA ASP A 128 20.10 17.95 -7.32
C ASP A 128 20.66 17.93 -5.89
N LYS A 129 21.44 16.89 -5.57
CA LYS A 129 22.01 16.69 -4.22
C LYS A 129 23.14 17.69 -3.91
N SER A 130 23.68 18.40 -4.91
CA SER A 130 24.76 19.39 -4.72
C SER A 130 24.26 20.71 -4.11
N LYS A 131 22.94 20.92 -4.04
CA LYS A 131 22.33 22.11 -3.42
C LYS A 131 22.12 22.01 -1.89
N THR A 132 22.61 20.95 -1.26
CA THR A 132 22.60 20.84 0.21
C THR A 132 23.88 21.46 0.74
N ILE A 133 23.84 22.76 1.01
CA ILE A 133 24.91 23.54 1.66
C ILE A 133 24.80 23.37 3.17
#